data_AF-A0A3D3LF86-F1
#
_entry.id   AF-A0A3D3LF86-F1
#
_cell.length_a   1.000
_cell.length_b   1.000
_cell.length_c   1.000
_cell.angle_alpha   90.00
_cell.angle_beta   90.00
_cell.angle_gamma   90.00
#
_symmetry.space_group_name_H-M   'P 1'
#
loop_
_entity.id
_entity.type
_entity.pdbx_description
1 polymer ?
#
loop_
_entity_poly.entity_id
_entity_poly.type
_entity_poly.pdbx_seq_one_letter_code
_entity_poly.pdbx_strand_id
1 'polypeptide(L)'
;MGASSIRAGCVPGGFGCFPSGYERGPGGFGCGYGGLGCCDNGFGCCYSGFGCGYSGLGCSNSGFGCCSGGFRHCSGGFRHCSGGFRHCCGGFRHCSGGFRHCCGGFRRCCGGFFSLHSFLPTLMPITNNASYVPTLNEFLSHWEQVDATLPAPLLIANSKGDEMQRSDLDGLLASLHSANAAVIDKLNDEQIARGSIELQKPALLARLNEFNDMVAAYWGQTGFPNARPKAPNVSDGEERFLSPMVDAANLWGKMNAASPPPGLELPMTLAGMTLGAFQTAVDALRALYAAERDAQQDARLARAQRDAVKAAAYDGMKCYRMAVEARCQGLPELLASLPRLTPVSGGRVPEPVNASAVFVPPDQARVVYEASADPDLARYRLRGNPGTEYREGDAVDIATHLPLDELEFTTNFGLTQPGAAVTFRLFTQLTNGNEAGSAPMTVMWPA
;
A
#
# COMPACT_ATOMS: atom_id res chain seq x y z
N MET A 1 -30.07 -24.22 -58.45
CA MET A 1 -29.79 -22.96 -59.18
C MET A 1 -30.51 -21.83 -58.45
N GLY A 2 -29.96 -20.61 -58.44
CA GLY A 2 -30.40 -19.58 -57.49
C GLY A 2 -31.35 -18.51 -58.06
N ALA A 3 -31.75 -17.61 -57.15
CA ALA A 3 -32.14 -16.21 -57.33
C ALA A 3 -33.57 -15.83 -57.80
N SER A 4 -34.25 -15.06 -56.91
CA SER A 4 -34.88 -13.74 -57.15
C SER A 4 -36.41 -13.52 -57.09
N SER A 5 -36.78 -12.58 -56.18
CA SER A 5 -37.92 -11.61 -56.14
C SER A 5 -39.39 -12.11 -56.16
N ILE A 6 -40.23 -11.89 -55.13
CA ILE A 6 -40.83 -10.66 -54.50
C ILE A 6 -42.08 -10.09 -55.24
N ARG A 7 -43.24 -10.05 -54.54
CA ARG A 7 -44.34 -9.00 -54.47
C ARG A 7 -45.75 -9.63 -54.31
N ALA A 8 -46.82 -8.99 -53.80
CA ALA A 8 -47.04 -8.01 -52.70
C ALA A 8 -48.55 -7.61 -52.59
N GLY A 9 -49.06 -7.33 -51.36
CA GLY A 9 -50.29 -6.52 -51.08
C GLY A 9 -51.68 -7.23 -51.05
N CYS A 10 -52.74 -6.73 -50.39
CA CYS A 10 -52.88 -5.61 -49.42
C CYS A 10 -54.20 -5.69 -48.58
N VAL A 11 -54.47 -4.70 -47.70
CA VAL A 11 -55.44 -4.68 -46.54
C VAL A 11 -56.77 -3.92 -46.84
N PRO A 12 -57.81 -3.86 -45.94
CA PRO A 12 -57.89 -3.18 -44.61
C PRO A 12 -58.51 -4.08 -43.50
N GLY A 13 -58.75 -3.71 -42.22
CA GLY A 13 -58.59 -2.50 -41.36
C GLY A 13 -59.44 -2.69 -40.06
N GLY A 14 -59.29 -1.99 -38.91
CA GLY A 14 -58.40 -0.90 -38.49
C GLY A 14 -58.28 -0.76 -36.94
N PHE A 15 -57.66 0.33 -36.47
CA PHE A 15 -57.27 0.61 -35.07
C PHE A 15 -58.31 1.45 -34.29
N GLY A 16 -58.25 1.45 -32.96
CA GLY A 16 -59.00 2.37 -32.10
C GLY A 16 -58.24 2.78 -30.82
N CYS A 17 -58.41 4.03 -30.39
CA CYS A 17 -57.93 4.56 -29.10
C CYS A 17 -59.14 4.97 -28.25
N PHE A 18 -59.13 4.65 -26.95
CA PHE A 18 -60.22 5.00 -26.03
C PHE A 18 -59.70 5.89 -24.88
N PRO A 19 -60.39 7.00 -24.56
CA PRO A 19 -60.17 7.73 -23.31
C PRO A 19 -61.09 7.18 -22.20
N SER A 20 -60.51 7.02 -21.00
CA SER A 20 -61.20 7.11 -19.69
C SER A 20 -62.53 6.35 -19.52
N GLY A 21 -62.46 5.05 -19.17
CA GLY A 21 -63.62 4.26 -18.71
C GLY A 21 -63.20 3.03 -17.88
N TYR A 22 -64.00 2.66 -16.88
CA TYR A 22 -63.78 1.48 -16.04
C TYR A 22 -64.50 0.25 -16.62
N GLU A 23 -63.80 -0.65 -17.31
CA GLU A 23 -64.37 -1.92 -17.78
C GLU A 23 -63.40 -3.11 -17.58
N ARG A 24 -63.97 -4.28 -17.27
CA ARG A 24 -63.27 -5.59 -17.29
C ARG A 24 -63.61 -6.30 -18.59
N GLY A 25 -62.60 -6.72 -19.36
CA GLY A 25 -62.78 -7.54 -20.56
C GLY A 25 -61.68 -8.63 -20.66
N PRO A 26 -62.00 -9.85 -21.13
CA PRO A 26 -61.01 -10.92 -21.26
C PRO A 26 -60.27 -10.86 -22.60
N GLY A 27 -58.95 -10.68 -22.57
CA GLY A 27 -58.03 -11.01 -23.66
C GLY A 27 -57.98 -10.05 -24.85
N GLY A 28 -56.99 -9.16 -24.87
CA GLY A 28 -56.64 -8.36 -26.04
C GLY A 28 -55.29 -7.62 -25.87
N PHE A 29 -54.55 -7.42 -26.95
CA PHE A 29 -53.33 -6.59 -26.97
C PHE A 29 -53.70 -5.12 -27.21
N GLY A 30 -53.23 -4.21 -26.37
CA GLY A 30 -53.45 -2.77 -26.55
C GLY A 30 -52.54 -1.91 -25.67
N CYS A 31 -52.34 -0.65 -26.09
CA CYS A 31 -51.62 0.37 -25.34
C CYS A 31 -52.60 1.50 -24.97
N GLY A 32 -52.57 1.94 -23.71
CA GLY A 32 -53.42 3.03 -23.21
C GLY A 32 -52.63 4.00 -22.32
N TYR A 33 -53.03 5.27 -22.33
CA TYR A 33 -52.48 6.31 -21.47
C TYR A 33 -53.45 6.62 -20.31
N GLY A 34 -52.99 6.44 -19.07
CA GLY A 34 -53.62 6.99 -17.85
C GLY A 34 -54.84 6.22 -17.31
N GLY A 35 -54.63 5.41 -16.26
CA GLY A 35 -55.71 4.82 -15.47
C GLY A 35 -55.21 3.74 -14.50
N LEU A 36 -55.85 3.62 -13.33
CA LEU A 36 -55.61 2.52 -12.37
C LEU A 36 -56.48 1.30 -12.77
N GLY A 37 -55.84 0.17 -13.09
CA GLY A 37 -56.56 -1.06 -13.47
C GLY A 37 -55.70 -2.32 -13.30
N CYS A 38 -56.35 -3.47 -13.15
CA CYS A 38 -55.72 -4.78 -12.95
C CYS A 38 -56.01 -5.71 -14.15
N CYS A 39 -55.01 -6.47 -14.60
CA CYS A 39 -55.14 -7.45 -15.68
C CYS A 39 -54.83 -8.86 -15.18
N ASP A 40 -55.85 -9.71 -15.11
CA ASP A 40 -55.71 -11.12 -14.69
C ASP A 40 -55.28 -12.00 -15.89
N ASN A 41 -53.98 -12.01 -16.22
CA ASN A 41 -53.25 -12.84 -17.21
C ASN A 41 -53.07 -12.28 -18.65
N GLY A 42 -52.22 -11.26 -18.83
CA GLY A 42 -51.76 -10.82 -20.17
C GLY A 42 -50.46 -10.00 -20.15
N PHE A 43 -49.69 -10.03 -21.23
CA PHE A 43 -48.47 -9.22 -21.40
C PHE A 43 -48.80 -7.82 -21.94
N GLY A 44 -48.46 -6.77 -21.19
CA GLY A 44 -48.60 -5.37 -21.61
C GLY A 44 -47.73 -4.42 -20.79
N CYS A 45 -47.33 -3.29 -21.37
CA CYS A 45 -46.48 -2.29 -20.73
C CYS A 45 -47.31 -1.08 -20.27
N CYS A 46 -47.25 -0.74 -18.98
CA CYS A 46 -47.79 0.51 -18.46
C CYS A 46 -46.69 1.57 -18.33
N TYR A 47 -46.81 2.69 -19.04
CA TYR A 47 -46.03 3.89 -18.73
C TYR A 47 -46.75 4.67 -17.62
N SER A 48 -46.11 4.76 -16.44
CA SER A 48 -46.56 5.44 -15.21
C SER A 48 -47.82 4.88 -14.51
N GLY A 49 -47.62 4.17 -13.39
CA GLY A 49 -48.68 3.77 -12.45
C GLY A 49 -48.21 2.69 -11.46
N PHE A 50 -48.59 2.80 -10.18
CA PHE A 50 -48.35 1.77 -9.15
C PHE A 50 -49.41 0.67 -9.22
N GLY A 51 -49.01 -0.60 -9.18
CA GLY A 51 -49.93 -1.75 -9.12
C GLY A 51 -49.27 -3.00 -8.53
N CYS A 52 -50.03 -3.77 -7.75
CA CYS A 52 -49.57 -4.98 -7.07
C CYS A 52 -50.20 -6.23 -7.70
N GLY A 53 -49.40 -7.29 -7.91
CA GLY A 53 -49.87 -8.59 -8.39
C GLY A 53 -49.24 -9.74 -7.60
N TYR A 54 -50.06 -10.73 -7.22
CA TYR A 54 -49.61 -11.91 -6.46
C TYR A 54 -49.26 -13.08 -7.40
N SER A 55 -48.18 -13.81 -7.04
CA SER A 55 -47.86 -15.20 -7.44
C SER A 55 -47.92 -15.59 -8.92
N GLY A 56 -46.76 -15.73 -9.57
CA GLY A 56 -46.61 -16.44 -10.84
C GLY A 56 -45.15 -16.47 -11.32
N LEU A 57 -44.63 -17.65 -11.68
CA LEU A 57 -43.26 -17.82 -12.19
C LEU A 57 -43.16 -17.39 -13.66
N GLY A 58 -42.22 -16.51 -14.00
CA GLY A 58 -41.93 -16.12 -15.39
C GLY A 58 -40.55 -15.49 -15.54
N CYS A 59 -39.68 -16.11 -16.33
CA CYS A 59 -38.37 -15.58 -16.67
C CYS A 59 -38.45 -14.60 -17.85
N SER A 60 -37.68 -13.51 -17.86
CA SER A 60 -36.67 -13.23 -18.91
C SER A 60 -36.05 -11.82 -18.89
N ASN A 61 -34.74 -11.79 -19.17
CA ASN A 61 -33.91 -10.76 -19.84
C ASN A 61 -34.04 -9.24 -19.57
N SER A 62 -32.87 -8.69 -19.20
CA SER A 62 -32.32 -7.37 -19.58
C SER A 62 -33.19 -6.11 -19.38
N GLY A 63 -32.98 -5.43 -18.24
CA GLY A 63 -33.34 -4.03 -18.03
C GLY A 63 -32.81 -3.50 -16.70
N PHE A 64 -32.18 -2.32 -16.70
CA PHE A 64 -31.83 -1.60 -15.46
C PHE A 64 -33.12 -1.10 -14.78
N GLY A 65 -33.25 -1.30 -13.46
CA GLY A 65 -34.38 -0.81 -12.66
C GLY A 65 -34.05 -0.84 -11.17
N CYS A 66 -34.38 0.23 -10.44
CA CYS A 66 -33.82 0.52 -9.11
C CYS A 66 -34.34 -0.37 -7.97
N CYS A 67 -33.49 -0.57 -6.96
CA CYS A 67 -33.83 -1.23 -5.70
C CYS A 67 -34.84 -0.44 -4.87
N SER A 68 -35.80 -1.13 -4.25
CA SER A 68 -36.51 -0.68 -3.05
C SER A 68 -36.37 -1.75 -1.95
N GLY A 69 -36.23 -1.29 -0.71
CA GLY A 69 -35.62 -2.03 0.41
C GLY A 69 -36.09 -3.47 0.65
N GLY A 70 -35.14 -4.37 0.90
CA GLY A 70 -35.39 -5.74 1.33
C GLY A 70 -34.12 -6.41 1.87
N PHE A 71 -33.95 -6.41 3.19
CA PHE A 71 -32.93 -7.25 3.84
C PHE A 71 -33.26 -8.72 3.57
N ARG A 72 -32.36 -9.45 2.91
CA ARG A 72 -32.47 -10.90 2.77
C ARG A 72 -31.32 -11.58 3.52
N HIS A 73 -31.67 -12.20 4.65
CA HIS A 73 -30.87 -13.27 5.22
C HIS A 73 -30.76 -14.39 4.18
N CYS A 74 -29.55 -14.81 3.85
CA CYS A 74 -29.30 -16.09 3.19
C CYS A 74 -28.30 -16.89 4.04
N SER A 75 -28.84 -17.76 4.87
CA SER A 75 -28.10 -18.79 5.58
C SER A 75 -27.70 -19.91 4.61
N GLY A 76 -26.44 -20.34 4.63
CA GLY A 76 -25.98 -21.64 4.14
C GLY A 76 -26.24 -22.00 2.66
N GLY A 77 -25.20 -22.00 1.83
CA GLY A 77 -25.26 -22.61 0.50
C GLY A 77 -23.99 -22.45 -0.31
N PHE A 78 -23.17 -23.50 -0.37
CA PHE A 78 -22.04 -23.57 -1.31
C PHE A 78 -22.55 -23.48 -2.75
N ARG A 79 -21.87 -22.70 -3.60
CA ARG A 79 -21.96 -22.84 -5.05
C ARG A 79 -20.58 -22.75 -5.68
N HIS A 80 -20.17 -23.83 -6.34
CA HIS A 80 -19.15 -23.77 -7.37
C HIS A 80 -19.61 -22.83 -8.49
N CYS A 81 -18.71 -21.98 -8.98
CA CYS A 81 -18.82 -21.33 -10.28
C CYS A 81 -17.48 -21.43 -10.99
N SER A 82 -17.47 -22.13 -12.12
CA SER A 82 -16.32 -22.29 -13.00
C SER A 82 -16.30 -21.14 -14.03
N GLY A 83 -15.24 -20.33 -14.03
CA GLY A 83 -14.92 -19.38 -15.11
C GLY A 83 -15.73 -18.08 -15.16
N GLY A 84 -15.03 -16.95 -15.35
CA GLY A 84 -15.62 -15.66 -15.75
C GLY A 84 -15.31 -14.50 -14.81
N PHE A 85 -14.35 -13.64 -15.21
CA PHE A 85 -14.11 -12.36 -14.55
C PHE A 85 -15.29 -11.39 -14.75
N ARG A 86 -15.61 -10.57 -13.74
CA ARG A 86 -16.18 -9.24 -13.97
C ARG A 86 -15.75 -8.23 -12.89
N HIS A 87 -15.12 -7.16 -13.37
CA HIS A 87 -14.77 -5.97 -12.60
C HIS A 87 -16.03 -5.23 -12.12
N CYS A 88 -15.97 -4.64 -10.92
CA CYS A 88 -16.90 -3.60 -10.48
C CYS A 88 -16.09 -2.45 -9.85
N CYS A 89 -16.24 -1.23 -10.39
CA CYS A 89 -15.54 -0.04 -9.92
C CYS A 89 -16.54 0.92 -9.25
N GLY A 90 -16.14 1.53 -8.13
CA GLY A 90 -16.75 2.75 -7.58
C GLY A 90 -17.96 2.56 -6.64
N GLY A 91 -17.92 3.21 -5.47
CA GLY A 91 -19.06 3.31 -4.56
C GLY A 91 -18.67 3.58 -3.11
N PHE A 92 -18.47 4.85 -2.74
CA PHE A 92 -18.28 5.28 -1.35
C PHE A 92 -19.45 4.83 -0.46
N ARG A 93 -19.16 4.49 0.80
CA ARG A 93 -20.19 4.36 1.84
C ARG A 93 -19.75 5.05 3.13
N HIS A 94 -20.37 6.20 3.42
CA HIS A 94 -20.36 6.77 4.75
C HIS A 94 -21.05 5.79 5.73
N CYS A 95 -20.42 5.48 6.84
CA CYS A 95 -21.05 4.84 7.99
C CYS A 95 -21.07 5.83 9.15
N SER A 96 -22.27 6.28 9.55
CA SER A 96 -22.47 7.10 10.73
C SER A 96 -22.75 6.23 11.94
N GLY A 97 -21.87 6.27 12.95
CA GLY A 97 -22.13 5.75 14.30
C GLY A 97 -21.80 4.27 14.53
N GLY A 98 -20.84 4.00 15.41
CA GLY A 98 -20.60 2.68 16.00
C GLY A 98 -19.13 2.28 16.02
N PHE A 99 -18.43 2.58 17.12
CA PHE A 99 -17.07 2.06 17.36
C PHE A 99 -17.09 0.53 17.41
N ARG A 100 -16.33 -0.12 16.51
CA ARG A 100 -15.80 -1.46 16.77
C ARG A 100 -14.39 -1.57 16.19
N HIS A 101 -13.44 -1.83 17.09
CA HIS A 101 -12.05 -2.15 16.75
C HIS A 101 -12.00 -3.35 15.81
N CYS A 102 -11.31 -3.22 14.67
CA CYS A 102 -10.83 -4.34 13.86
C CYS A 102 -9.36 -4.11 13.55
N CYS A 103 -8.49 -4.61 14.42
CA CYS A 103 -7.07 -4.77 14.10
C CYS A 103 -6.87 -6.02 13.24
N GLY A 104 -5.98 -5.95 12.24
CA GLY A 104 -5.39 -7.12 11.58
C GLY A 104 -6.31 -7.97 10.69
N GLY A 105 -6.24 -7.77 9.37
CA GLY A 105 -7.08 -8.54 8.44
C GLY A 105 -6.78 -8.40 6.95
N PHE A 106 -5.53 -8.14 6.55
CA PHE A 106 -5.16 -8.09 5.12
C PHE A 106 -5.15 -9.50 4.47
N ARG A 107 -6.34 -10.04 4.18
CA ARG A 107 -6.51 -11.01 3.08
C ARG A 107 -6.68 -10.23 1.78
N ARG A 108 -5.57 -9.80 1.17
CA ARG A 108 -5.58 -9.50 -0.27
C ARG A 108 -5.77 -10.84 -1.01
N CYS A 109 -6.82 -10.93 -1.82
CA CYS A 109 -7.00 -12.06 -2.70
C CYS A 109 -5.88 -12.08 -3.75
N CYS A 110 -5.02 -13.09 -3.71
CA CYS A 110 -4.18 -13.44 -4.84
C CYS A 110 -5.12 -13.91 -5.97
N GLY A 111 -5.36 -13.06 -6.97
CA GLY A 111 -6.47 -13.27 -7.90
C GLY A 111 -6.46 -12.32 -9.10
N GLY A 112 -5.44 -12.45 -9.96
CA GLY A 112 -5.51 -12.07 -11.37
C GLY A 112 -5.63 -10.57 -11.69
N PHE A 113 -4.49 -9.90 -11.87
CA PHE A 113 -4.40 -8.70 -12.71
C PHE A 113 -3.72 -9.03 -14.05
N PHE A 114 -4.27 -10.00 -14.77
CA PHE A 114 -3.96 -10.20 -16.19
C PHE A 114 -4.67 -9.11 -17.03
N SER A 115 -4.15 -7.88 -16.96
CA SER A 115 -4.37 -6.94 -18.05
C SER A 115 -3.61 -7.46 -19.28
N LEU A 116 -4.28 -7.43 -20.43
CA LEU A 116 -3.77 -7.87 -21.73
C LEU A 116 -2.52 -7.09 -22.15
N HIS A 117 -1.35 -7.57 -21.72
CA HIS A 117 -0.06 -7.26 -22.35
C HIS A 117 0.43 -8.51 -23.07
N SER A 118 -0.15 -8.74 -24.24
CA SER A 118 0.32 -9.73 -25.19
C SER A 118 1.72 -9.34 -25.68
N PHE A 119 2.69 -10.23 -25.49
CA PHE A 119 4.02 -10.23 -26.16
C PHE A 119 4.89 -8.98 -26.02
N LEU A 120 5.47 -8.79 -24.83
CA LEU A 120 6.92 -8.61 -24.73
C LEU A 120 7.45 -9.47 -23.57
N PRO A 121 8.14 -10.59 -23.81
CA PRO A 121 8.91 -11.26 -22.78
C PRO A 121 10.19 -10.44 -22.54
N THR A 122 10.06 -9.30 -21.85
CA THR A 122 11.21 -8.70 -21.17
C THR A 122 11.54 -9.66 -20.03
N LEU A 123 12.39 -10.65 -20.32
CA LEU A 123 13.09 -11.43 -19.30
C LEU A 123 13.63 -10.41 -18.29
N MET A 124 13.10 -10.37 -17.08
CA MET A 124 13.55 -9.47 -16.03
C MET A 124 14.59 -10.20 -15.18
N PRO A 125 15.89 -10.12 -15.54
CA PRO A 125 16.95 -10.63 -14.70
C PRO A 125 17.01 -9.86 -13.38
N ILE A 126 17.71 -10.46 -12.41
CA ILE A 126 17.92 -9.83 -11.11
C ILE A 126 18.97 -8.72 -11.25
N THR A 127 18.54 -7.48 -11.03
CA THR A 127 19.38 -6.27 -11.05
C THR A 127 19.40 -5.55 -9.69
N ASN A 128 18.29 -5.60 -8.95
CA ASN A 128 18.04 -4.84 -7.73
C ASN A 128 17.00 -5.54 -6.82
N ASN A 129 16.63 -4.93 -5.69
CA ASN A 129 15.63 -5.49 -4.77
C ASN A 129 14.26 -5.73 -5.43
N ALA A 130 13.79 -4.75 -6.20
CA ALA A 130 12.52 -4.76 -6.92
C ALA A 130 12.41 -5.86 -8.00
N SER A 131 13.53 -6.28 -8.59
CA SER A 131 13.56 -7.27 -9.68
C SER A 131 13.24 -8.71 -9.25
N TYR A 132 13.50 -9.11 -8.00
CA TYR A 132 13.34 -10.50 -7.57
C TYR A 132 11.91 -11.05 -7.74
N VAL A 133 10.89 -10.25 -7.41
CA VAL A 133 9.48 -10.64 -7.51
C VAL A 133 9.07 -10.92 -8.97
N PRO A 134 9.27 -10.01 -9.95
CA PRO A 134 8.97 -10.31 -11.35
C PRO A 134 9.79 -11.49 -11.89
N THR A 135 11.09 -11.60 -11.57
CA THR A 135 11.90 -12.77 -12.00
C THR A 135 11.28 -14.07 -11.48
N LEU A 136 10.91 -14.15 -10.19
CA LEU A 136 10.28 -15.34 -9.62
C LEU A 136 8.96 -15.72 -10.34
N ASN A 137 8.14 -14.74 -10.72
CA ASN A 137 6.91 -14.98 -11.48
C ASN A 137 7.17 -15.52 -12.89
N GLU A 138 8.24 -15.07 -13.58
CA GLU A 138 8.67 -15.66 -14.86
C GLU A 138 9.10 -17.12 -14.68
N PHE A 139 9.90 -17.40 -13.64
CA PHE A 139 10.35 -18.76 -13.32
C PHE A 139 9.17 -19.69 -12.98
N LEU A 140 8.20 -19.25 -12.19
CA LEU A 140 7.00 -20.02 -11.86
C LEU A 140 6.11 -20.27 -13.09
N SER A 141 5.99 -19.28 -13.98
CA SER A 141 5.25 -19.42 -15.24
C SER A 141 5.92 -20.39 -16.21
N HIS A 142 7.26 -20.38 -16.26
CA HIS A 142 8.03 -21.34 -17.06
C HIS A 142 8.02 -22.75 -16.45
N TRP A 143 8.02 -22.86 -15.11
CA TRP A 143 7.87 -24.14 -14.41
C TRP A 143 6.54 -24.80 -14.78
N GLU A 144 5.44 -24.04 -14.83
CA GLU A 144 4.14 -24.55 -15.30
C GLU A 144 4.20 -25.16 -16.71
N GLN A 145 4.92 -24.52 -17.63
CA GLN A 145 5.10 -25.01 -19.00
C GLN A 145 5.94 -26.29 -19.05
N VAL A 146 6.97 -26.40 -18.20
CA VAL A 146 7.79 -27.61 -18.08
C VAL A 146 7.00 -28.76 -17.45
N ASP A 147 6.25 -28.53 -16.37
CA ASP A 147 5.39 -29.55 -15.74
C ASP A 147 4.27 -30.03 -16.68
N ALA A 148 3.75 -29.16 -17.55
CA ALA A 148 2.73 -29.51 -18.54
C ALA A 148 3.28 -30.29 -19.76
N THR A 149 4.60 -30.31 -19.97
CA THR A 149 5.25 -30.97 -21.12
C THR A 149 6.03 -32.22 -20.75
N LEU A 150 6.50 -32.35 -19.51
CA LEU A 150 7.15 -33.55 -19.01
C LEU A 150 6.13 -34.64 -18.63
N PRO A 151 6.48 -35.95 -18.74
CA PRO A 151 5.59 -37.05 -18.38
C PRO A 151 5.38 -37.21 -16.85
N ALA A 152 6.19 -36.51 -16.05
CA ALA A 152 6.06 -36.42 -14.60
C ALA A 152 6.52 -35.02 -14.15
N PRO A 153 5.97 -34.46 -13.05
CA PRO A 153 6.35 -33.14 -12.56
C PRO A 153 7.85 -32.99 -12.30
N LEU A 154 8.40 -31.80 -12.55
CA LEU A 154 9.80 -31.51 -12.34
C LEU A 154 10.12 -31.40 -10.85
N LEU A 155 10.71 -32.45 -10.29
CA LEU A 155 11.38 -32.41 -8.99
C LEU A 155 12.86 -32.04 -9.17
N ILE A 156 13.36 -31.03 -8.44
CA ILE A 156 14.78 -30.62 -8.46
C ILE A 156 15.40 -30.74 -7.05
N ALA A 157 16.71 -30.56 -6.95
CA ALA A 157 17.40 -30.39 -5.67
C ALA A 157 17.99 -28.98 -5.56
N ASN A 158 17.89 -28.35 -4.39
CA ASN A 158 18.56 -27.08 -4.10
C ASN A 158 20.08 -27.30 -3.90
N SER A 159 20.86 -26.23 -3.68
CA SER A 159 22.33 -26.35 -3.46
C SER A 159 22.74 -27.14 -2.21
N LYS A 160 21.81 -27.37 -1.27
CA LYS A 160 22.03 -28.16 -0.04
C LYS A 160 21.69 -29.64 -0.23
N GLY A 161 21.05 -29.99 -1.35
CA GLY A 161 20.57 -31.33 -1.63
C GLY A 161 19.15 -31.62 -1.15
N ASP A 162 18.43 -30.61 -0.62
CA ASP A 162 17.01 -30.77 -0.29
C ASP A 162 16.18 -30.80 -1.58
N GLU A 163 15.16 -31.66 -1.64
CA GLU A 163 14.20 -31.68 -2.75
C GLU A 163 13.40 -30.37 -2.79
N MET A 164 13.15 -29.86 -3.99
CA MET A 164 12.34 -28.65 -4.22
C MET A 164 11.41 -28.85 -5.41
N GLN A 165 10.16 -28.42 -5.24
CA GLN A 165 9.09 -28.39 -6.22
C GLN A 165 8.63 -26.95 -6.49
N ARG A 166 7.76 -26.77 -7.49
CA ARG A 166 7.18 -25.47 -7.83
C ARG A 166 6.53 -24.78 -6.62
N SER A 167 5.80 -25.53 -5.79
CA SER A 167 5.13 -25.03 -4.58
C SER A 167 6.06 -24.38 -3.56
N ASP A 168 7.31 -24.84 -3.49
CA ASP A 168 8.30 -24.27 -2.58
C ASP A 168 8.81 -22.92 -3.10
N LEU A 169 8.92 -22.79 -4.42
CA LEU A 169 9.24 -21.53 -5.08
C LEU A 169 8.08 -20.51 -4.99
N ASP A 170 6.83 -20.97 -5.08
CA ASP A 170 5.63 -20.16 -4.75
C ASP A 170 5.66 -19.70 -3.26
N GLY A 171 6.06 -20.60 -2.35
CA GLY A 171 6.25 -20.30 -0.93
C GLY A 171 7.36 -19.27 -0.68
N LEU A 172 8.46 -19.33 -1.44
CA LEU A 172 9.54 -18.35 -1.41
C LEU A 172 9.10 -16.99 -1.96
N LEU A 173 8.29 -16.95 -3.01
CA LEU A 173 7.69 -15.71 -3.53
C LEU A 173 6.78 -15.04 -2.48
N ALA A 174 5.90 -15.80 -1.83
CA ALA A 174 5.03 -15.30 -0.75
C ALA A 174 5.84 -14.82 0.47
N SER A 175 6.92 -15.54 0.81
CA SER A 175 7.84 -15.16 1.88
C SER A 175 8.60 -13.87 1.54
N LEU A 176 9.03 -13.69 0.29
CA LEU A 176 9.73 -12.49 -0.16
C LEU A 176 8.82 -11.25 -0.13
N HIS A 177 7.57 -11.37 -0.59
CA HIS A 177 6.57 -10.31 -0.45
C HIS A 177 6.39 -9.89 1.02
N SER A 178 6.29 -10.87 1.92
CA SER A 178 6.09 -10.64 3.35
C SER A 178 7.33 -9.99 3.99
N ALA A 179 8.53 -10.44 3.65
CA ALA A 179 9.78 -9.89 4.15
C ALA A 179 10.07 -8.47 3.63
N ASN A 180 9.71 -8.17 2.38
CA ASN A 180 9.79 -6.81 1.82
C ASN A 180 8.86 -5.85 2.55
N ALA A 181 7.61 -6.25 2.82
CA ALA A 181 6.68 -5.45 3.62
C ALA A 181 7.22 -5.21 5.04
N ALA A 182 7.71 -6.26 5.71
CA ALA A 182 8.27 -6.17 7.05
C ALA A 182 9.47 -5.20 7.15
N VAL A 183 10.33 -5.12 6.11
CA VAL A 183 11.40 -4.10 6.09
C VAL A 183 10.81 -2.69 6.04
N ILE A 184 9.82 -2.42 5.19
CA ILE A 184 9.19 -1.09 5.12
C ILE A 184 8.50 -0.73 6.43
N ASP A 185 7.77 -1.66 7.04
CA ASP A 185 7.13 -1.46 8.35
C ASP A 185 8.17 -1.12 9.42
N LYS A 186 9.31 -1.82 9.47
CA LYS A 186 10.39 -1.51 10.44
C LYS A 186 11.15 -0.21 10.15
N LEU A 187 11.19 0.26 8.91
CA LEU A 187 11.72 1.60 8.61
C LEU A 187 10.74 2.70 9.02
N ASN A 188 9.43 2.45 8.93
CA ASN A 188 8.42 3.36 9.47
C ASN A 188 8.48 3.40 11.00
N ASP A 189 8.62 2.25 11.69
CA ASP A 189 8.84 2.19 13.15
C ASP A 189 10.06 3.05 13.56
N GLU A 190 11.16 3.00 12.80
CA GLU A 190 12.36 3.84 13.04
C GLU A 190 12.06 5.34 12.88
N GLN A 191 11.25 5.75 11.89
CA GLN A 191 10.82 7.16 11.76
C GLN A 191 9.88 7.59 12.91
N ILE A 192 8.96 6.72 13.33
CA ILE A 192 8.01 6.98 14.41
C ILE A 192 8.75 7.21 15.74
N ALA A 193 9.73 6.36 16.05
CA ALA A 193 10.56 6.49 17.25
C ALA A 193 11.36 7.81 17.24
N ARG A 194 11.97 8.18 16.11
CA ARG A 194 12.70 9.46 15.97
C ARG A 194 11.81 10.68 16.14
N GLY A 195 10.69 10.75 15.41
CA GLY A 195 9.76 11.89 15.53
C GLY A 195 9.19 12.03 16.94
N SER A 196 9.00 10.92 17.66
CA SER A 196 8.58 10.96 19.07
C SER A 196 9.63 11.64 19.98
N ILE A 197 10.92 11.37 19.76
CA ILE A 197 12.04 12.04 20.47
C ILE A 197 12.08 13.53 20.11
N GLU A 198 11.93 13.86 18.83
CA GLU A 198 11.94 15.25 18.33
C GLU A 198 10.77 16.08 18.88
N LEU A 199 9.61 15.48 19.10
CA LEU A 199 8.46 16.13 19.75
C LEU A 199 8.68 16.33 21.26
N GLN A 200 9.26 15.35 21.97
CA GLN A 200 9.37 15.40 23.43
C GLN A 200 10.54 16.30 23.91
N LYS A 201 11.64 16.38 23.15
CA LYS A 201 12.81 17.20 23.51
C LYS A 201 12.48 18.69 23.74
N PRO A 202 11.85 19.43 22.80
CA PRO A 202 11.51 20.85 23.02
C PRO A 202 10.59 21.05 24.23
N ALA A 203 9.64 20.15 24.45
CA ALA A 203 8.71 20.21 25.58
C ALA A 203 9.43 20.09 26.93
N LEU A 204 10.40 19.18 27.07
CA LEU A 204 11.24 19.06 28.26
C LEU A 204 12.20 20.25 28.43
N LEU A 205 12.78 20.75 27.33
CA LEU A 205 13.68 21.91 27.36
C LEU A 205 12.95 23.18 27.84
N ALA A 206 11.70 23.38 27.44
CA ALA A 206 10.87 24.48 27.96
C ALA A 206 10.70 24.41 29.49
N ARG A 207 10.40 23.22 30.03
CA ARG A 207 10.27 23.01 31.49
C ARG A 207 11.58 23.21 32.24
N LEU A 208 12.72 22.85 31.64
CA LEU A 208 14.05 23.10 32.21
C LEU A 208 14.37 24.61 32.29
N ASN A 209 13.97 25.38 31.29
CA ASN A 209 14.17 26.83 31.28
C ASN A 209 13.28 27.50 32.35
N GLU A 210 12.00 27.14 32.43
CA GLU A 210 11.09 27.58 33.51
C GLU A 210 11.66 27.26 34.91
N PHE A 211 12.23 26.08 35.09
CA PHE A 211 12.92 25.70 36.34
C PHE A 211 14.10 26.63 36.65
N ASN A 212 14.96 26.89 35.67
CA ASN A 212 16.13 27.75 35.83
C ASN A 212 15.78 29.22 36.12
N ASP A 213 14.66 29.71 35.56
CA ASP A 213 14.09 31.03 35.85
C ASP A 213 13.50 31.10 37.26
N MET A 214 12.80 30.06 37.73
CA MET A 214 12.30 29.96 39.11
C MET A 214 13.43 29.95 40.14
N VAL A 215 14.54 29.24 39.86
CA VAL A 215 15.75 29.28 40.72
C VAL A 215 16.38 30.68 40.72
N ALA A 216 16.41 31.36 39.57
CA ALA A 216 16.93 32.73 39.48
C ALA A 216 16.08 33.74 40.29
N ALA A 217 14.76 33.65 40.17
CA ALA A 217 13.83 34.60 40.76
C ALA A 217 13.72 34.48 42.29
N TYR A 218 13.52 33.26 42.81
CA TYR A 218 13.18 33.06 44.24
C TYR A 218 14.38 32.64 45.12
N TRP A 219 15.45 32.11 44.52
CA TRP A 219 16.55 31.48 45.26
C TRP A 219 17.90 32.20 45.10
N GLY A 220 17.90 33.41 44.53
CA GLY A 220 19.11 34.19 44.20
C GLY A 220 20.09 34.44 45.36
N GLN A 221 19.62 34.46 46.61
CA GLN A 221 20.43 34.67 47.82
C GLN A 221 20.90 33.36 48.50
N THR A 222 20.91 32.25 47.76
CA THR A 222 21.24 30.91 48.30
C THR A 222 22.33 30.22 47.47
N GLY A 223 22.70 28.98 47.82
CA GLY A 223 23.61 28.16 47.01
C GLY A 223 22.98 27.56 45.75
N PHE A 224 21.64 27.50 45.64
CA PHE A 224 20.96 26.82 44.52
C PHE A 224 21.26 27.41 43.12
N PRO A 225 21.38 28.74 42.91
CA PRO A 225 21.73 29.32 41.61
C PRO A 225 23.07 28.84 41.02
N ASN A 226 24.02 28.44 41.86
CA ASN A 226 25.33 27.91 41.45
C ASN A 226 25.27 26.43 41.04
N ALA A 227 24.23 25.70 41.44
CA ALA A 227 24.00 24.30 41.11
C ALA A 227 23.01 24.13 39.94
N ARG A 228 22.62 25.22 39.26
CA ARG A 228 21.71 25.17 38.11
C ARG A 228 22.33 24.42 36.94
N PRO A 229 21.64 23.41 36.38
CA PRO A 229 22.09 22.73 35.17
C PRO A 229 22.00 23.66 33.95
N LYS A 230 23.02 23.60 33.09
CA LYS A 230 23.03 24.32 31.82
C LYS A 230 22.02 23.69 30.85
N ALA A 231 21.19 24.51 30.21
CA ALA A 231 20.26 24.05 29.19
C ALA A 231 21.01 23.35 28.02
N PRO A 232 20.65 22.10 27.66
CA PRO A 232 21.18 21.40 26.50
C PRO A 232 20.57 21.93 25.20
N ASN A 233 21.14 21.57 24.06
CA ASN A 233 20.58 21.88 22.75
C ASN A 233 19.66 20.73 22.28
N VAL A 234 18.63 21.02 21.48
CA VAL A 234 17.70 19.99 20.97
C VAL A 234 18.43 18.99 20.06
N SER A 235 19.50 19.42 19.38
CA SER A 235 20.38 18.57 18.58
C SER A 235 21.33 17.66 19.38
N ASP A 236 21.40 17.79 20.71
CA ASP A 236 22.30 16.96 21.52
C ASP A 236 21.84 15.49 21.61
N GLY A 237 22.80 14.58 21.74
CA GLY A 237 22.55 13.16 21.99
C GLY A 237 21.99 12.87 23.39
N GLU A 238 21.44 11.67 23.57
CA GLU A 238 20.72 11.22 24.77
C GLU A 238 21.37 11.64 26.10
N GLU A 239 22.63 11.25 26.33
CA GLU A 239 23.33 11.53 27.60
C GLU A 239 23.47 13.03 27.89
N ARG A 240 23.86 13.81 26.87
CA ARG A 240 24.03 15.27 26.98
C ARG A 240 22.71 15.99 27.20
N PHE A 241 21.61 15.48 26.63
CA PHE A 241 20.29 16.05 26.79
C PHE A 241 19.66 15.69 28.14
N LEU A 242 19.78 14.42 28.57
CA LEU A 242 19.13 13.92 29.79
C LEU A 242 19.88 14.29 31.08
N SER A 243 21.21 14.37 31.06
CA SER A 243 21.99 14.67 32.28
C SER A 243 21.57 15.98 32.96
N PRO A 244 21.45 17.13 32.25
CA PRO A 244 20.89 18.37 32.81
C PRO A 244 19.48 18.24 33.39
N MET A 245 18.64 17.35 32.83
CA MET A 245 17.26 17.14 33.30
C MET A 245 17.24 16.36 34.63
N VAL A 246 18.13 15.38 34.78
CA VAL A 246 18.31 14.63 36.03
C VAL A 246 18.83 15.55 37.13
N ASP A 247 19.82 16.39 36.82
CA ASP A 247 20.34 17.39 37.75
C ASP A 247 19.27 18.40 38.18
N ALA A 248 18.41 18.85 37.26
CA ALA A 248 17.27 19.71 37.57
C ALA A 248 16.27 19.03 38.52
N ALA A 249 15.89 17.78 38.25
CA ALA A 249 15.00 17.01 39.13
C ALA A 249 15.60 16.83 40.54
N ASN A 250 16.90 16.54 40.63
CA ASN A 250 17.62 16.44 41.90
C ASN A 250 17.68 17.77 42.66
N LEU A 251 17.87 18.89 41.94
CA LEU A 251 17.90 20.22 42.52
C LEU A 251 16.51 20.66 43.01
N TRP A 252 15.46 20.43 42.21
CA TRP A 252 14.06 20.64 42.58
C TRP A 252 13.68 19.84 43.83
N GLY A 253 14.08 18.57 43.92
CA GLY A 253 13.86 17.76 45.12
C GLY A 253 14.47 18.38 46.38
N LYS A 254 15.68 18.93 46.29
CA LYS A 254 16.34 19.65 47.39
C LYS A 254 15.64 20.97 47.75
N MET A 255 15.13 21.70 46.75
CA MET A 255 14.40 22.95 46.96
C MET A 255 13.04 22.72 47.63
N ASN A 256 12.31 21.66 47.25
CA ASN A 256 11.04 21.28 47.90
C ASN A 256 11.22 20.87 49.38
N ALA A 257 12.43 20.46 49.78
CA ALA A 257 12.79 20.10 51.14
C ALA A 257 13.45 21.24 51.94
N ALA A 258 13.69 22.41 51.30
CA ALA A 258 14.28 23.57 51.94
C ALA A 258 13.21 24.50 52.52
N SER A 259 13.62 25.45 53.38
CA SER A 259 12.71 26.47 53.91
C SER A 259 12.14 27.34 52.77
N PRO A 260 10.81 27.58 52.74
CA PRO A 260 10.18 28.32 51.64
C PRO A 260 10.67 29.78 51.58
N PRO A 261 11.12 30.27 50.41
CA PRO A 261 11.40 31.69 50.21
C PRO A 261 10.14 32.56 50.31
N PRO A 262 10.26 33.85 50.65
CA PRO A 262 9.12 34.78 50.62
C PRO A 262 8.44 34.80 49.24
N GLY A 263 7.12 34.58 49.22
CA GLY A 263 6.32 34.59 47.99
C GLY A 263 6.35 33.31 47.16
N LEU A 264 6.98 32.23 47.64
CA LEU A 264 6.95 30.91 46.99
C LEU A 264 6.36 29.84 47.93
N GLU A 265 5.26 29.22 47.51
CA GLU A 265 4.72 28.04 48.19
C GLU A 265 5.45 26.76 47.73
N LEU A 266 5.65 25.81 48.65
CA LEU A 266 6.24 24.50 48.39
C LEU A 266 5.21 23.40 48.68
N PRO A 267 5.16 22.30 47.90
CA PRO A 267 6.07 21.95 46.79
C PRO A 267 5.86 22.83 45.55
N MET A 268 6.95 23.30 44.94
CA MET A 268 6.82 24.16 43.76
C MET A 268 6.39 23.37 42.52
N THR A 269 5.67 24.03 41.61
CA THR A 269 5.22 23.47 40.33
C THR A 269 5.66 24.36 39.15
N LEU A 270 5.83 23.76 37.97
CA LEU A 270 6.21 24.46 36.73
C LEU A 270 5.04 24.39 35.76
N ALA A 271 4.29 25.49 35.61
CA ALA A 271 3.02 25.54 34.89
C ALA A 271 2.05 24.38 35.24
N GLY A 272 1.96 24.03 36.52
CA GLY A 272 1.15 22.91 37.02
C GLY A 272 1.82 21.53 36.96
N MET A 273 3.00 21.39 36.34
CA MET A 273 3.80 20.17 36.41
C MET A 273 4.45 20.03 37.78
N THR A 274 4.28 18.86 38.42
CA THR A 274 4.96 18.49 39.67
C THR A 274 6.32 17.86 39.39
N LEU A 275 7.18 17.78 40.40
CA LEU A 275 8.48 17.07 40.29
C LEU A 275 8.31 15.62 39.82
N GLY A 276 7.32 14.90 40.35
CA GLY A 276 7.03 13.52 39.93
C GLY A 276 6.64 13.42 38.46
N ALA A 277 5.81 14.36 37.97
CA ALA A 277 5.44 14.42 36.55
C ALA A 277 6.64 14.77 35.64
N PHE A 278 7.54 15.65 36.10
CA PHE A 278 8.78 15.96 35.39
C PHE A 278 9.72 14.75 35.32
N GLN A 279 9.90 14.01 36.43
CA GLN A 279 10.67 12.77 36.46
C GLN A 279 10.06 11.71 35.52
N THR A 280 8.75 11.51 35.54
CA THR A 280 8.05 10.63 34.59
C THR A 280 8.26 11.05 33.14
N ALA A 281 8.31 12.35 32.83
CA ALA A 281 8.61 12.83 31.48
C ALA A 281 10.06 12.55 31.06
N VAL A 282 11.04 12.68 31.98
CA VAL A 282 12.44 12.31 31.74
C VAL A 282 12.60 10.81 31.49
N ASP A 283 11.90 9.97 32.28
CA ASP A 283 11.91 8.51 32.09
C ASP A 283 11.17 8.08 30.81
N ALA A 284 10.11 8.79 30.41
CA ALA A 284 9.47 8.58 29.11
C ALA A 284 10.43 8.88 27.95
N LEU A 285 11.24 9.95 28.03
CA LEU A 285 12.24 10.25 26.99
C LEU A 285 13.33 9.17 26.92
N ARG A 286 13.79 8.62 28.06
CA ARG A 286 14.67 7.45 28.10
C ARG A 286 14.06 6.24 27.40
N ALA A 287 12.76 5.99 27.63
CA ALA A 287 12.04 4.90 26.97
C ALA A 287 11.92 5.11 25.45
N LEU A 288 11.74 6.35 24.97
CA LEU A 288 11.77 6.64 23.53
C LEU A 288 13.14 6.38 22.89
N TYR A 289 14.24 6.75 23.57
CA TYR A 289 15.59 6.42 23.10
C TYR A 289 15.87 4.92 23.07
N ALA A 290 15.33 4.15 24.02
CA ALA A 290 15.37 2.69 23.96
C ALA A 290 14.57 2.16 22.76
N ALA A 291 13.35 2.66 22.55
CA ALA A 291 12.51 2.28 21.42
C ALA A 291 13.16 2.62 20.05
N GLU A 292 13.90 3.72 19.93
CA GLU A 292 14.65 4.02 18.70
C GLU A 292 15.76 2.98 18.44
N ARG A 293 16.50 2.57 19.47
CA ARG A 293 17.52 1.51 19.34
C ARG A 293 16.90 0.18 18.94
N ASP A 294 15.78 -0.19 19.56
CA ASP A 294 15.07 -1.43 19.29
C ASP A 294 14.51 -1.43 17.87
N ALA A 295 13.90 -0.33 17.41
CA ALA A 295 13.42 -0.16 16.04
C ALA A 295 14.56 -0.27 15.00
N GLN A 296 15.72 0.36 15.28
CA GLN A 296 16.91 0.23 14.43
C GLN A 296 17.45 -1.21 14.39
N GLN A 297 17.36 -1.97 15.49
CA GLN A 297 17.76 -3.38 15.54
C GLN A 297 16.78 -4.27 14.77
N ASP A 298 15.48 -4.08 14.96
CA ASP A 298 14.41 -4.74 14.21
C ASP A 298 14.56 -4.51 12.70
N ALA A 299 14.83 -3.27 12.28
CA ALA A 299 15.06 -2.92 10.88
C ALA A 299 16.34 -3.56 10.30
N ARG A 300 17.34 -3.95 11.12
CA ARG A 300 18.49 -4.74 10.67
C ARG A 300 18.12 -6.22 10.55
N LEU A 301 17.36 -6.76 11.51
CA LEU A 301 16.91 -8.15 11.49
C LEU A 301 15.97 -8.43 10.32
N ALA A 302 15.01 -7.54 10.04
CA ALA A 302 14.08 -7.67 8.91
C ALA A 302 14.82 -7.69 7.56
N ARG A 303 15.85 -6.85 7.38
CA ARG A 303 16.73 -6.89 6.20
C ARG A 303 17.45 -8.23 6.07
N ALA A 304 18.04 -8.73 7.16
CA ALA A 304 18.74 -10.02 7.16
C ALA A 304 17.79 -11.20 6.82
N GLN A 305 16.57 -11.18 7.33
CA GLN A 305 15.54 -12.18 7.00
C GLN A 305 15.13 -12.12 5.52
N ARG A 306 14.86 -10.91 4.99
CA ARG A 306 14.58 -10.68 3.56
C ARG A 306 15.72 -11.20 2.68
N ASP A 307 16.96 -10.88 3.03
CA ASP A 307 18.12 -11.23 2.20
C ASP A 307 18.45 -12.73 2.28
N ALA A 308 18.11 -13.42 3.39
CA ALA A 308 18.11 -14.87 3.46
C ALA A 308 17.04 -15.52 2.54
N VAL A 309 15.83 -14.96 2.48
CA VAL A 309 14.78 -15.42 1.53
C VAL A 309 15.20 -15.19 0.08
N LYS A 310 15.82 -14.04 -0.23
CA LYS A 310 16.39 -13.78 -1.57
C LYS A 310 17.47 -14.81 -1.95
N ALA A 311 18.36 -15.16 -1.03
CA ALA A 311 19.39 -16.15 -1.27
C ALA A 311 18.79 -17.53 -1.58
N ALA A 312 17.77 -17.96 -0.84
CA ALA A 312 17.04 -19.21 -1.10
C ALA A 312 16.28 -19.17 -2.44
N ALA A 313 15.60 -18.06 -2.76
CA ALA A 313 14.93 -17.87 -4.04
C ALA A 313 15.89 -17.89 -5.23
N TYR A 314 17.02 -17.19 -5.13
CA TYR A 314 18.08 -17.19 -6.15
C TYR A 314 18.63 -18.59 -6.38
N ASP A 315 18.90 -19.34 -5.31
CA ASP A 315 19.39 -20.70 -5.39
C ASP A 315 18.38 -21.65 -6.05
N GLY A 316 17.11 -21.57 -5.63
CA GLY A 316 16.02 -22.35 -6.23
C GLY A 316 15.87 -22.11 -7.73
N MET A 317 15.88 -20.85 -8.16
CA MET A 317 15.86 -20.47 -9.58
C MET A 317 17.12 -20.95 -10.33
N LYS A 318 18.30 -20.91 -9.71
CA LYS A 318 19.55 -21.41 -10.30
C LYS A 318 19.52 -22.92 -10.51
N CYS A 319 19.14 -23.67 -9.48
CA CYS A 319 18.97 -25.12 -9.58
C CYS A 319 17.90 -25.49 -10.62
N TYR A 320 16.82 -24.71 -10.72
CA TYR A 320 15.78 -24.91 -11.73
C TYR A 320 16.35 -24.81 -13.15
N ARG A 321 17.13 -23.76 -13.45
CA ARG A 321 17.79 -23.63 -14.77
C ARG A 321 18.62 -24.86 -15.11
N MET A 322 19.49 -25.28 -14.18
CA MET A 322 20.37 -26.44 -14.38
C MET A 322 19.57 -27.74 -14.60
N ALA A 323 18.47 -27.93 -13.87
CA ALA A 323 17.60 -29.10 -14.02
C ALA A 323 16.83 -29.10 -15.35
N VAL A 324 16.35 -27.95 -15.82
CA VAL A 324 15.66 -27.82 -17.11
C VAL A 324 16.65 -28.01 -18.27
N GLU A 325 17.82 -27.38 -18.22
CA GLU A 325 18.90 -27.56 -19.21
C GLU A 325 19.34 -29.04 -19.32
N ALA A 326 19.30 -29.79 -18.21
CA ALA A 326 19.61 -31.23 -18.20
C ALA A 326 18.45 -32.12 -18.68
N ARG A 327 17.20 -31.86 -18.25
CA ARG A 327 16.05 -32.74 -18.55
C ARG A 327 15.32 -32.42 -19.85
N CYS A 328 15.37 -31.18 -20.33
CA CYS A 328 14.62 -30.71 -21.50
C CYS A 328 15.47 -30.64 -22.79
N GLN A 329 16.57 -31.40 -22.87
CA GLN A 329 17.47 -31.40 -24.04
C GLN A 329 16.78 -31.74 -25.37
N GLY A 330 15.68 -32.50 -25.33
CA GLY A 330 14.85 -32.81 -26.49
C GLY A 330 13.75 -31.79 -26.81
N LEU A 331 13.63 -30.69 -26.04
CA LEU A 331 12.53 -29.71 -26.12
C LEU A 331 13.11 -28.29 -26.34
N PRO A 332 13.57 -27.97 -27.57
CA PRO A 332 14.32 -26.74 -27.85
C PRO A 332 13.53 -25.46 -27.57
N GLU A 333 12.21 -25.47 -27.75
CA GLU A 333 11.33 -24.31 -27.46
C GLU A 333 11.39 -23.91 -25.98
N LEU A 334 11.35 -24.88 -25.05
CA LEU A 334 11.45 -24.63 -23.61
C LEU A 334 12.83 -24.13 -23.20
N LEU A 335 13.88 -24.59 -23.88
CA LEU A 335 15.24 -24.10 -23.64
C LEU A 335 15.43 -22.67 -24.17
N ALA A 336 14.74 -22.30 -25.26
CA ALA A 336 14.73 -20.95 -25.79
C ALA A 336 13.96 -19.96 -24.89
N SER A 337 12.88 -20.40 -24.24
CA SER A 337 12.08 -19.58 -23.31
C SER A 337 12.63 -19.48 -21.88
N LEU A 338 13.73 -20.17 -21.55
CA LEU A 338 14.21 -20.35 -20.17
C LEU A 338 14.59 -19.03 -19.46
N PRO A 339 13.87 -18.61 -18.39
CA PRO A 339 14.07 -17.34 -17.70
C PRO A 339 15.50 -17.10 -17.20
N ARG A 340 16.02 -15.88 -17.40
CA ARG A 340 17.42 -15.52 -17.09
C ARG A 340 17.54 -14.98 -15.66
N LEU A 341 18.57 -15.43 -14.95
CA LEU A 341 18.93 -14.88 -13.63
C LEU A 341 19.68 -13.56 -13.72
N THR A 342 20.58 -13.43 -14.68
CA THR A 342 21.48 -12.28 -14.83
C THR A 342 21.23 -11.53 -16.13
N PRO A 343 21.47 -10.20 -16.17
CA PRO A 343 21.27 -9.43 -17.39
C PRO A 343 22.24 -9.81 -18.50
N VAL A 344 21.79 -9.62 -19.74
CA VAL A 344 22.68 -9.65 -20.90
C VAL A 344 23.52 -8.37 -20.86
N SER A 345 24.85 -8.50 -20.76
CA SER A 345 25.75 -7.36 -20.76
C SER A 345 25.84 -6.72 -22.16
N GLY A 346 25.92 -5.38 -22.20
CA GLY A 346 26.25 -4.63 -23.43
C GLY A 346 25.15 -3.76 -24.04
N GLY A 347 23.98 -3.61 -23.40
CA GLY A 347 22.94 -2.68 -23.86
C GLY A 347 23.24 -1.20 -23.52
N ARG A 348 22.72 -0.26 -24.33
CA ARG A 348 22.71 1.18 -24.01
C ARG A 348 21.89 1.45 -22.75
N VAL A 349 22.45 2.19 -21.80
CA VAL A 349 21.78 2.66 -20.58
C VAL A 349 21.09 4.00 -20.90
N PRO A 350 19.86 4.26 -20.42
CA PRO A 350 19.19 5.55 -20.63
C PRO A 350 19.89 6.69 -19.89
N GLU A 351 19.58 7.94 -20.25
CA GLU A 351 20.02 9.08 -19.45
C GLU A 351 19.12 9.27 -18.21
N PRO A 352 19.68 9.59 -17.02
CA PRO A 352 18.89 9.93 -15.85
C PRO A 352 18.02 11.16 -16.09
N VAL A 353 16.73 11.06 -15.77
CA VAL A 353 15.79 12.18 -15.84
C VAL A 353 15.91 13.08 -14.60
N ASN A 354 15.80 14.39 -14.79
CA ASN A 354 15.66 15.34 -13.70
C ASN A 354 14.28 15.17 -13.05
N ALA A 355 14.26 15.01 -11.74
CA ALA A 355 13.06 14.88 -10.94
C ALA A 355 13.21 15.69 -9.65
N SER A 356 12.09 16.18 -9.13
CA SER A 356 12.00 16.89 -7.86
C SER A 356 10.80 16.39 -7.08
N ALA A 357 10.91 16.36 -5.75
CA ALA A 357 9.82 15.94 -4.86
C ALA A 357 9.51 17.05 -3.84
N VAL A 358 8.23 17.26 -3.57
CA VAL A 358 7.75 18.26 -2.61
C VAL A 358 6.66 17.67 -1.72
N PHE A 359 6.66 18.06 -0.44
CA PHE A 359 5.57 17.71 0.46
C PHE A 359 4.29 18.48 0.09
N VAL A 360 3.17 17.78 0.08
CA VAL A 360 1.82 18.30 -0.17
C VAL A 360 0.94 17.93 1.03
N PRO A 361 0.45 18.91 1.80
CA PRO A 361 -0.46 18.62 2.91
C PRO A 361 -1.73 17.88 2.45
N PRO A 362 -2.29 16.97 3.26
CA PRO A 362 -1.91 16.72 4.65
C PRO A 362 -0.77 15.70 4.86
N ASP A 363 -0.61 14.72 3.97
CA ASP A 363 0.22 13.52 4.18
C ASP A 363 0.92 12.99 2.91
N GLN A 364 1.11 13.83 1.89
CA GLN A 364 1.52 13.38 0.55
C GLN A 364 2.87 13.95 0.10
N ALA A 365 3.56 13.19 -0.76
CA ALA A 365 4.67 13.64 -1.57
C ALA A 365 4.21 13.69 -3.04
N ARG A 366 4.50 14.81 -3.69
CA ARG A 366 4.34 14.99 -5.13
C ARG A 366 5.71 15.02 -5.79
N VAL A 367 5.93 14.15 -6.77
CA VAL A 367 7.18 14.01 -7.53
C VAL A 367 6.94 14.43 -8.97
N VAL A 368 7.53 15.55 -9.40
CA VAL A 368 7.43 16.08 -10.76
C VAL A 368 8.75 15.84 -11.49
N TYR A 369 8.68 15.40 -12.74
CA TYR A 369 9.85 15.00 -13.52
C TYR A 369 9.78 15.42 -14.99
N GLU A 370 10.93 15.40 -15.67
CA GLU A 370 11.02 15.74 -17.09
C GLU A 370 10.76 14.54 -18.01
N ALA A 371 10.32 14.80 -19.25
CA ALA A 371 10.24 13.75 -20.26
C ALA A 371 11.65 13.21 -20.58
N SER A 372 11.78 11.90 -20.80
CA SER A 372 13.03 11.32 -21.28
C SER A 372 13.12 11.53 -22.78
N ALA A 373 14.31 11.87 -23.28
CA ALA A 373 14.59 11.95 -24.71
C ALA A 373 14.81 10.56 -25.37
N ASP A 374 14.79 9.47 -24.59
CA ASP A 374 15.08 8.13 -25.11
C ASP A 374 13.91 7.55 -25.92
N PRO A 375 14.12 7.20 -27.21
CA PRO A 375 13.05 6.67 -28.07
C PRO A 375 12.61 5.25 -27.67
N ASP A 376 13.48 4.51 -26.97
CA ASP A 376 13.25 3.14 -26.51
C ASP A 376 12.66 3.09 -25.08
N LEU A 377 12.15 4.19 -24.54
CA LEU A 377 11.56 4.25 -23.21
C LEU A 377 10.35 3.31 -23.09
N ALA A 378 10.41 2.37 -22.15
CA ALA A 378 9.30 1.48 -21.84
C ALA A 378 8.39 2.03 -20.72
N ARG A 379 8.99 2.61 -19.66
CA ARG A 379 8.27 3.10 -18.47
C ARG A 379 9.16 3.91 -17.52
N TYR A 380 8.50 4.70 -16.70
CA TYR A 380 9.04 5.33 -15.49
C TYR A 380 8.66 4.52 -14.26
N ARG A 381 9.58 4.30 -13.31
CA ARG A 381 9.31 3.66 -12.01
C ARG A 381 9.72 4.59 -10.88
N LEU A 382 8.77 4.97 -10.04
CA LEU A 382 9.07 5.65 -8.79
C LEU A 382 9.44 4.60 -7.74
N ARG A 383 10.67 4.66 -7.23
CA ARG A 383 11.13 3.84 -6.10
C ARG A 383 11.42 4.70 -4.90
N GLY A 384 11.32 4.13 -3.70
CA GLY A 384 11.75 4.81 -2.49
C GLY A 384 11.80 3.90 -1.27
N ASN A 385 12.36 4.44 -0.20
CA ASN A 385 12.37 3.85 1.14
C ASN A 385 12.10 4.94 2.18
N PRO A 386 11.46 4.63 3.33
CA PRO A 386 11.40 5.55 4.46
C PRO A 386 12.81 5.87 4.97
N GLY A 387 12.96 7.06 5.53
CA GLY A 387 14.24 7.64 5.97
C GLY A 387 14.83 8.69 5.03
N THR A 388 15.87 9.36 5.52
CA THR A 388 16.56 10.50 4.87
C THR A 388 17.63 10.10 3.84
N GLU A 389 17.91 8.80 3.69
CA GLU A 389 18.89 8.27 2.74
C GLU A 389 18.21 7.30 1.77
N TYR A 390 18.54 7.38 0.48
CA TYR A 390 18.15 6.37 -0.49
C TYR A 390 19.03 5.11 -0.38
N ARG A 391 18.42 3.93 -0.25
CA ARG A 391 19.14 2.64 -0.21
C ARG A 391 18.50 1.65 -1.16
N GLU A 392 19.17 1.34 -2.28
CA GLU A 392 18.66 0.42 -3.33
C GLU A 392 18.27 -0.97 -2.80
N GLY A 393 18.93 -1.44 -1.73
CA GLY A 393 18.59 -2.70 -1.07
C GLY A 393 17.24 -2.68 -0.33
N ASP A 394 16.80 -1.51 0.14
CA ASP A 394 15.56 -1.30 0.89
C ASP A 394 14.46 -0.63 0.05
N ALA A 395 14.82 -0.04 -1.09
CA ALA A 395 13.89 0.60 -2.00
C ALA A 395 12.88 -0.41 -2.58
N VAL A 396 11.63 0.03 -2.66
CA VAL A 396 10.51 -0.70 -3.30
C VAL A 396 9.93 0.16 -4.41
N ASP A 397 9.34 -0.45 -5.44
CA ASP A 397 8.53 0.30 -6.40
C ASP A 397 7.22 0.75 -5.73
N ILE A 398 6.93 2.04 -5.87
CA ILE A 398 5.73 2.69 -5.33
C ILE A 398 4.69 2.84 -6.44
N ALA A 399 5.13 3.27 -7.62
CA ALA A 399 4.27 3.50 -8.78
C ALA A 399 5.06 3.33 -10.09
N THR A 400 4.34 3.08 -11.18
CA THR A 400 4.90 2.97 -12.54
C THR A 400 4.03 3.78 -13.48
N HIS A 401 4.65 4.65 -14.28
CA HIS A 401 3.99 5.42 -15.35
C HIS A 401 4.54 4.98 -16.71
N LEU A 402 3.67 4.99 -17.72
CA LEU A 402 4.01 4.78 -19.12
C LEU A 402 4.50 6.09 -19.77
N PRO A 403 5.14 6.04 -20.96
CA PRO A 403 5.69 7.23 -21.63
C PRO A 403 4.67 8.35 -21.98
N LEU A 404 3.37 8.03 -21.98
CA LEU A 404 2.29 8.96 -22.32
C LEU A 404 1.48 9.41 -21.08
N ASP A 405 1.83 8.93 -19.89
CA ASP A 405 1.16 9.31 -18.65
C ASP A 405 1.63 10.70 -18.18
N GLU A 406 0.90 11.27 -17.22
CA GLU A 406 1.26 12.55 -16.61
C GLU A 406 2.64 12.46 -15.90
N LEU A 407 3.48 13.49 -16.08
CA LEU A 407 4.85 13.53 -15.55
C LEU A 407 4.90 13.94 -14.06
N GLU A 408 3.91 13.47 -13.29
CA GLU A 408 3.71 13.75 -11.88
C GLU A 408 3.24 12.48 -11.15
N PHE A 409 4.00 12.01 -10.17
CA PHE A 409 3.51 11.02 -9.20
C PHE A 409 3.02 11.71 -7.93
N THR A 410 1.91 11.23 -7.36
CA THR A 410 1.49 11.58 -5.99
C THR A 410 1.40 10.31 -5.15
N THR A 411 1.98 10.33 -3.94
CA THR A 411 2.01 9.18 -3.02
C THR A 411 2.10 9.61 -1.56
N ASN A 412 1.54 8.84 -0.64
CA ASN A 412 1.75 9.00 0.81
C ASN A 412 2.75 7.98 1.40
N PHE A 413 3.49 7.27 0.55
CA PHE A 413 4.45 6.26 0.98
C PHE A 413 5.52 6.84 1.93
N GLY A 414 5.69 6.21 3.10
CA GLY A 414 6.69 6.59 4.11
C GLY A 414 6.36 7.85 4.94
N LEU A 415 5.33 8.62 4.56
CA LEU A 415 4.88 9.81 5.29
C LEU A 415 3.81 9.41 6.31
N THR A 416 4.23 8.75 7.40
CA THR A 416 3.30 8.20 8.41
C THR A 416 2.92 9.20 9.51
N GLN A 417 3.74 10.21 9.77
CA GLN A 417 3.54 11.22 10.81
C GLN A 417 4.37 12.49 10.56
N PRO A 418 4.09 13.62 11.23
CA PRO A 418 5.00 14.76 11.29
C PRO A 418 6.41 14.34 11.75
N GLY A 419 7.44 14.90 11.11
CA GLY A 419 8.84 14.52 11.27
C GLY A 419 9.26 13.28 10.48
N ALA A 420 8.35 12.49 9.90
CA ALA A 420 8.73 11.34 9.08
C ALA A 420 9.39 11.79 7.76
N ALA A 421 10.52 11.16 7.44
CA ALA A 421 11.23 11.35 6.18
C ALA A 421 11.05 10.15 5.24
N VAL A 422 11.07 10.42 3.94
CA VAL A 422 11.09 9.41 2.88
C VAL A 422 12.02 9.89 1.76
N THR A 423 12.77 8.96 1.14
CA THR A 423 13.65 9.29 0.02
C THR A 423 13.29 8.48 -1.21
N PHE A 424 13.07 9.18 -2.32
CA PHE A 424 12.67 8.65 -3.61
C PHE A 424 13.80 8.73 -4.65
N ARG A 425 13.74 7.84 -5.65
CA ARG A 425 14.43 7.99 -6.94
C ARG A 425 13.50 7.58 -8.06
N LEU A 426 13.52 8.33 -9.15
CA LEU A 426 12.80 8.00 -10.36
C LEU A 426 13.72 7.24 -11.31
N PHE A 427 13.27 6.09 -11.81
CA PHE A 427 14.00 5.29 -12.78
C PHE A 427 13.35 5.35 -14.16
N THR A 428 14.09 5.76 -15.18
CA THR A 428 13.75 5.52 -16.59
C THR A 428 14.16 4.10 -16.94
N GLN A 429 13.23 3.28 -17.45
CA GLN A 429 13.51 1.93 -17.93
C GLN A 429 13.22 1.81 -19.42
N LEU A 430 14.19 1.31 -20.18
CA LEU A 430 14.09 1.05 -21.62
C LEU A 430 13.44 -0.32 -21.92
N THR A 431 13.01 -0.52 -23.16
CA THR A 431 12.48 -1.81 -23.66
C THR A 431 13.48 -2.97 -23.56
N ASN A 432 14.77 -2.67 -23.59
CA ASN A 432 15.85 -3.65 -23.38
C ASN A 432 16.07 -4.04 -21.90
N GLY A 433 15.32 -3.44 -20.96
CA GLY A 433 15.39 -3.69 -19.52
C GLY A 433 16.38 -2.81 -18.76
N ASN A 434 17.31 -2.12 -19.44
CA ASN A 434 18.25 -1.21 -18.79
C ASN A 434 17.53 -0.02 -18.16
N GLU A 435 18.04 0.44 -17.03
CA GLU A 435 17.46 1.55 -16.27
C GLU A 435 18.53 2.53 -15.76
N ALA A 436 18.12 3.79 -15.57
CA ALA A 436 18.93 4.84 -14.95
C ALA A 436 18.08 5.60 -13.92
N GLY A 437 18.65 5.85 -12.74
CA GLY A 437 17.97 6.53 -11.64
C GLY A 437 18.35 8.00 -11.52
N SER A 438 17.36 8.86 -11.30
CA SER A 438 17.51 10.30 -10.98
C SER A 438 18.44 10.55 -9.78
N ALA A 439 18.74 11.81 -9.47
CA ALA A 439 19.23 12.16 -8.14
C ALA A 439 18.23 11.71 -7.04
N PRO A 440 18.68 11.35 -5.83
CA PRO A 440 17.78 11.07 -4.70
C PRO A 440 17.03 12.33 -4.27
N MET A 441 15.74 12.18 -3.99
CA MET A 441 14.83 13.24 -3.59
C MET A 441 14.25 12.92 -2.21
N THR A 442 14.67 13.64 -1.18
CA THR A 442 14.16 13.45 0.19
C THR A 442 13.01 14.41 0.46
N VAL A 443 11.89 13.88 0.93
CA VAL A 443 10.73 14.64 1.42
C VAL A 443 10.58 14.35 2.90
N MET A 444 10.33 15.39 3.71
CA MET A 444 9.96 15.23 5.11
C MET A 444 8.60 15.87 5.36
N TRP A 445 7.78 15.24 6.18
CA TRP A 445 6.56 15.86 6.73
C TRP A 445 6.99 16.91 7.76
N PRO A 446 6.67 18.21 7.58
CA PRO A 446 6.97 19.24 8.58
C PRO A 446 6.29 18.95 9.93
N ALA A 447 7.01 19.21 11.02
CA ALA A 447 6.52 19.07 12.40
C ALA A 447 5.47 20.13 12.78
#